data_AF-A0A7K4C8B6-F1
#
_entry.id   AF-A0A7K4C8B6-F1
#
_cell.length_a   1.000
_cell.length_b   1.000
_cell.length_c   1.000
_cell.angle_alpha   90.00
_cell.angle_beta   90.00
_cell.angle_gamma   90.00
#
_symmetry.space_group_name_H-M   'P 1'
#
loop_
_entity.id
_entity.type
_entity.pdbx_description
1 polymer ?
#
loop_
_entity_poly.entity_id
_entity_poly.type
_entity_poly.pdbx_seq_one_letter_code
_entity_poly.pdbx_strand_id
1 'polypeptide(L)'
;VGTFNGSHVAIIAAWLHDVYEDCPPEWLVRTDELVEHLPLPEEDRQDIAAIVEAMTKKNTIAGKAARLSDSLDRILDAPPEATLVKICDRIDNLLDSADRNGGFTKRYLASTDEVITKLSVRASLYGYETALGILVQIRNSNLKKL
;
A
#
# COMPACT_ATOMS: atom_id res chain seq x y z
N VAL A 1 6.46 8.06 -1.57
CA VAL A 1 5.65 8.02 -2.81
C VAL A 1 6.16 8.99 -3.86
N GLY A 2 6.08 10.32 -3.66
CA GLY A 2 6.57 11.29 -4.66
C GLY A 2 8.05 11.12 -5.07
N THR A 3 8.92 10.76 -4.12
CA THR A 3 10.35 10.43 -4.39
C THR A 3 10.54 9.26 -5.35
N PHE A 4 9.53 8.40 -5.50
CA PHE A 4 9.59 7.16 -6.28
C PHE A 4 8.71 7.21 -7.52
N ASN A 5 8.64 8.39 -8.16
CA ASN A 5 7.92 8.60 -9.41
C ASN A 5 6.38 8.46 -9.30
N GLY A 6 5.81 8.61 -8.09
CA GLY A 6 4.36 8.68 -7.93
C GLY A 6 3.82 10.05 -8.33
N SER A 7 2.73 10.09 -9.10
CA SER A 7 2.05 11.34 -9.43
C SER A 7 1.28 11.90 -8.23
N HIS A 8 0.57 13.02 -8.44
CA HIS A 8 -0.33 13.57 -7.43
C HIS A 8 -1.44 12.58 -7.04
N VAL A 9 -1.92 11.73 -7.94
CA VAL A 9 -2.91 10.67 -7.66
C VAL A 9 -2.33 9.71 -6.61
N ALA A 10 -1.14 9.15 -6.85
CA ALA A 10 -0.45 8.28 -5.90
C ALA A 10 -0.20 8.94 -4.54
N ILE A 11 0.23 10.21 -4.54
CA ILE A 11 0.54 10.95 -3.31
C ILE A 11 -0.73 11.14 -2.48
N ILE A 12 -1.83 11.57 -3.09
CA ILE A 12 -3.11 11.78 -2.41
C ILE A 12 -3.65 10.44 -1.91
N ALA A 13 -3.64 9.40 -2.75
CA ALA A 13 -4.09 8.07 -2.36
C ALA A 13 -3.27 7.52 -1.18
N ALA A 14 -1.96 7.78 -1.12
CA ALA A 14 -1.13 7.38 0.00
C ALA A 14 -1.47 8.11 1.31
N TRP A 15 -1.91 9.37 1.26
CA TRP A 15 -2.41 10.06 2.46
C TRP A 15 -3.74 9.47 2.96
N LEU A 16 -4.56 8.92 2.05
CA LEU A 16 -5.91 8.44 2.36
C LEU A 16 -6.00 6.92 2.57
N HIS A 17 -4.93 6.16 2.29
CA HIS A 17 -4.99 4.71 2.09
C HIS A 17 -5.56 3.88 3.26
N ASP A 18 -5.43 4.36 4.50
CA ASP A 18 -5.91 3.69 5.72
C ASP A 18 -7.22 4.28 6.28
N VAL A 19 -7.76 5.35 5.69
CA VAL A 19 -8.92 6.07 6.26
C VAL A 19 -10.14 5.15 6.38
N TYR A 20 -10.43 4.36 5.36
CA TYR A 20 -11.57 3.43 5.40
C TYR A 20 -11.35 2.20 6.31
N GLU A 21 -10.10 1.91 6.69
CA GLU A 21 -9.77 0.80 7.60
C GLU A 21 -9.80 1.24 9.07
N ASP A 22 -9.26 2.43 9.36
CA ASP A 22 -8.93 2.84 10.72
C ASP A 22 -9.75 4.02 11.27
N CYS A 23 -10.49 4.74 10.40
CA CYS A 23 -11.30 5.87 10.85
C CYS A 23 -12.78 5.50 11.08
N PRO A 24 -13.46 6.21 11.99
CA PRO A 24 -14.92 6.10 12.16
C PRO A 24 -15.73 6.40 10.88
N PRO A 25 -16.96 5.89 10.75
CA PRO A 25 -17.78 6.05 9.53
C PRO A 25 -17.98 7.49 9.05
N GLU A 26 -18.00 8.48 9.94
CA GLU A 26 -18.11 9.89 9.56
C GLU A 26 -16.93 10.39 8.72
N TRP A 27 -15.76 9.78 8.84
CA TRP A 27 -14.58 10.12 8.04
C TRP A 27 -14.60 9.49 6.65
N LEU A 28 -15.33 8.39 6.46
CA LEU A 28 -15.50 7.78 5.14
C LEU A 28 -16.27 8.75 4.23
N VAL A 29 -17.43 9.23 4.69
CA VAL A 29 -18.25 10.21 3.97
C VAL A 29 -17.46 11.48 3.66
N ARG A 30 -16.72 12.02 4.64
CA ARG A 30 -15.88 13.21 4.43
C ARG A 30 -14.74 12.98 3.44
N THR A 31 -14.21 11.76 3.37
CA THR A 31 -13.14 11.43 2.43
C THR A 31 -13.69 11.32 1.02
N ASP A 32 -14.87 10.72 0.86
CA ASP A 32 -15.58 10.66 -0.43
C ASP A 32 -15.88 12.08 -0.93
N GLU A 33 -16.46 12.93 -0.07
CA GLU A 33 -16.72 14.34 -0.38
C GLU A 33 -15.43 15.10 -0.71
N LEU A 34 -14.35 14.89 0.06
CA LEU A 34 -13.05 15.51 -0.21
C LEU A 34 -12.55 15.15 -1.60
N VAL A 35 -12.51 13.85 -1.93
CA VAL A 35 -12.01 13.35 -3.22
C VAL A 35 -12.85 13.91 -4.36
N GLU A 36 -14.17 13.89 -4.25
CA GLU A 36 -15.10 14.43 -5.26
C GLU A 36 -14.86 15.91 -5.56
N HIS A 37 -14.55 16.71 -4.53
CA HIS A 37 -14.36 18.16 -4.65
C HIS A 37 -12.92 18.60 -4.90
N LEU A 38 -11.97 17.67 -5.06
CA LEU A 38 -10.61 18.03 -5.44
C LEU A 38 -10.62 18.73 -6.81
N PRO A 39 -9.83 19.82 -6.99
CA PRO A 39 -9.72 20.56 -8.24
C PRO A 39 -8.83 19.82 -9.25
N LEU A 40 -9.16 18.57 -9.52
CA LEU A 40 -8.47 17.65 -10.42
C LEU A 40 -9.41 17.20 -11.56
N PRO A 41 -8.87 16.66 -12.67
CA PRO A 41 -9.65 15.91 -13.63
C PRO A 41 -10.50 14.81 -12.98
N GLU A 42 -11.63 14.48 -13.60
CA GLU A 42 -12.51 13.43 -13.08
C GLU A 42 -11.82 12.07 -13.03
N GLU A 43 -11.04 11.74 -14.06
CA GLU A 43 -10.25 10.50 -14.13
C GLU A 43 -9.29 10.38 -12.95
N ASP A 44 -8.54 11.44 -12.61
CA ASP A 44 -7.65 11.46 -11.46
C ASP A 44 -8.39 11.23 -10.14
N ARG A 45 -9.60 11.80 -9.97
CA ARG A 45 -10.43 11.57 -8.79
C ARG A 45 -10.91 10.12 -8.70
N GLN A 46 -11.33 9.55 -9.82
CA GLN A 46 -11.76 8.15 -9.91
C GLN A 46 -10.59 7.21 -9.58
N ASP A 47 -9.39 7.51 -10.08
CA ASP A 47 -8.19 6.74 -9.78
C ASP A 47 -7.80 6.81 -8.30
N ILE A 48 -7.87 8.00 -7.67
CA ILE A 48 -7.64 8.15 -6.22
C ILE A 48 -8.62 7.25 -5.46
N ALA A 49 -9.92 7.33 -5.76
CA ALA A 49 -10.95 6.54 -5.09
C ALA A 49 -10.69 5.03 -5.25
N ALA A 50 -10.40 4.58 -6.47
CA ALA A 50 -10.12 3.18 -6.77
C ALA A 50 -8.88 2.65 -6.04
N ILE A 51 -7.82 3.47 -5.93
CA ILE A 51 -6.61 3.09 -5.19
C ILE A 51 -6.91 2.98 -3.69
N VAL A 52 -7.61 3.96 -3.10
CA VAL A 52 -7.95 3.95 -1.66
C VAL A 52 -8.82 2.74 -1.32
N GLU A 53 -9.83 2.44 -2.15
CA GLU A 53 -10.64 1.24 -1.99
C GLU A 53 -9.79 -0.04 -2.06
N ALA A 54 -8.89 -0.16 -3.04
CA ALA A 54 -8.00 -1.31 -3.19
C ALA A 54 -7.05 -1.50 -2.00
N MET A 55 -6.60 -0.40 -1.40
CA MET A 55 -5.70 -0.40 -0.23
C MET A 55 -6.41 -0.81 1.07
N THR A 56 -7.72 -0.58 1.16
CA THR A 56 -8.53 -0.89 2.35
C THR A 56 -8.67 -2.40 2.55
N LYS A 57 -8.29 -2.93 3.72
CA LYS A 57 -8.43 -4.38 3.99
C LYS A 57 -9.87 -4.76 4.33
N LYS A 58 -10.36 -5.82 3.68
CA LYS A 58 -11.66 -6.42 3.99
C LYS A 58 -11.57 -7.27 5.26
N ASN A 59 -11.95 -6.69 6.40
CA ASN A 59 -11.96 -7.38 7.70
C ASN A 59 -13.00 -8.52 7.80
N THR A 60 -13.88 -8.64 6.80
CA THR A 60 -14.80 -9.77 6.62
C THR A 60 -14.10 -11.07 6.19
N ILE A 61 -12.88 -11.00 5.65
CA ILE A 61 -12.11 -12.18 5.23
C ILE A 61 -11.34 -12.74 6.45
N ALA A 62 -11.56 -14.02 6.75
CA ALA A 62 -10.92 -14.68 7.87
C ALA A 62 -9.43 -14.95 7.60
N GLY A 63 -8.56 -14.51 8.52
CA GLY A 63 -7.12 -14.77 8.48
C GLY A 63 -6.29 -13.65 7.82
N LYS A 64 -5.10 -13.41 8.35
CA LYS A 64 -4.21 -12.32 7.86
C LYS A 64 -3.65 -12.60 6.46
N ALA A 65 -3.28 -13.85 6.16
CA ALA A 65 -2.73 -14.22 4.86
C ALA A 65 -3.78 -14.12 3.74
N ALA A 66 -5.00 -14.61 3.98
CA ALA A 66 -6.10 -14.49 3.01
C ALA A 66 -6.47 -13.02 2.74
N ARG A 67 -6.52 -12.18 3.79
CA ARG A 67 -6.71 -10.73 3.64
C ARG A 67 -5.60 -10.05 2.83
N LEU A 68 -4.35 -10.47 3.02
CA LEU A 68 -3.24 -9.94 2.25
C LEU A 68 -3.34 -10.34 0.78
N SER A 69 -3.61 -11.62 0.49
CA SER A 69 -3.76 -12.06 -0.90
C SER A 69 -4.90 -11.31 -1.61
N ASP A 70 -6.07 -11.20 -0.98
CA ASP A 70 -7.21 -10.42 -1.53
C ASP A 70 -6.84 -8.96 -1.78
N SER A 71 -6.18 -8.30 -0.82
CA SER A 71 -5.75 -6.92 -0.98
C SER A 71 -4.77 -6.78 -2.14
N LEU A 72 -3.81 -7.70 -2.28
CA LEU A 72 -2.86 -7.68 -3.40
C LEU A 72 -3.53 -7.92 -4.74
N ASP A 73 -4.54 -8.78 -4.82
CA ASP A 73 -5.28 -9.02 -6.06
C ASP A 73 -6.06 -7.76 -6.48
N ARG A 74 -6.75 -7.10 -5.53
CA ARG A 74 -7.42 -5.82 -5.80
C ARG A 74 -6.45 -4.70 -6.18
N ILE A 75 -5.27 -4.66 -5.56
CA ILE A 75 -4.21 -3.71 -5.92
C ILE A 75 -3.73 -3.94 -7.36
N LEU A 76 -3.66 -5.20 -7.81
CA LEU A 76 -3.28 -5.54 -9.19
C LEU A 76 -4.38 -5.21 -10.21
N ASP A 77 -5.64 -5.12 -9.79
CA ASP A 77 -6.77 -4.69 -10.63
C ASP A 77 -6.99 -3.17 -10.63
N ALA A 78 -6.46 -2.46 -9.62
CA ALA A 78 -6.56 -1.00 -9.48
C ALA A 78 -5.52 -0.25 -10.35
N PRO A 79 -5.63 1.09 -10.52
CA PRO A 79 -4.68 1.90 -11.28
C PRO A 79 -3.22 1.68 -10.84
N PRO A 80 -2.23 1.70 -11.77
CA PRO A 80 -0.83 1.32 -11.56
C PRO A 80 -0.23 1.77 -10.23
N GLU A 81 -0.52 3.01 -9.86
CA GLU A 81 -0.05 3.69 -8.66
C GLU A 81 -0.41 3.00 -7.33
N ALA A 82 -1.48 2.20 -7.27
CA ALA A 82 -1.79 1.37 -6.10
C ALA A 82 -0.61 0.47 -5.69
N THR A 83 0.14 -0.03 -6.69
CA THR A 83 1.37 -0.81 -6.44
C THR A 83 2.42 0.03 -5.72
N LEU A 84 2.63 1.28 -6.17
CA LEU A 84 3.61 2.15 -5.55
C LEU A 84 3.19 2.53 -4.12
N VAL A 85 1.90 2.84 -3.91
CA VAL A 85 1.35 3.13 -2.58
C VAL A 85 1.58 1.93 -1.66
N LYS A 86 1.29 0.70 -2.12
CA LYS A 86 1.50 -0.52 -1.30
C LYS A 86 2.95 -0.78 -0.95
N ILE A 87 3.86 -0.57 -1.90
CA ILE A 87 5.31 -0.72 -1.65
C ILE A 87 5.76 0.31 -0.61
N CYS A 88 5.31 1.57 -0.72
CA CYS A 88 5.66 2.62 0.23
C CYS A 88 5.08 2.36 1.63
N ASP A 89 3.79 1.98 1.73
CA ASP A 89 3.15 1.50 2.96
C ASP A 89 3.99 0.41 3.63
N ARG A 90 4.44 -0.58 2.84
CA ARG A 90 5.25 -1.68 3.36
C ARG A 90 6.64 -1.25 3.84
N ILE A 91 7.28 -0.31 3.14
CA ILE A 91 8.56 0.28 3.55
C ILE A 91 8.41 0.96 4.91
N ASP A 92 7.44 1.85 5.04
CA ASP A 92 7.18 2.63 6.25
C ASP A 92 6.93 1.71 7.46
N ASN A 93 6.02 0.76 7.30
CA ASN A 93 5.74 -0.22 8.34
C ASN A 93 6.96 -1.06 8.76
N LEU A 94 7.87 -1.38 7.84
CA LEU A 94 9.07 -2.16 8.17
C LEU A 94 10.09 -1.34 8.94
N LEU A 95 10.21 -0.05 8.63
CA LEU A 95 11.05 0.88 9.38
C LEU A 95 10.51 1.03 10.81
N ASP A 96 9.20 1.21 10.97
CA ASP A 96 8.54 1.32 12.28
C ASP A 96 8.57 0.01 13.09
N SER A 97 8.64 -1.13 12.42
CA SER A 97 8.70 -2.44 13.08
C SER A 97 10.08 -2.80 13.62
N ALA A 98 11.13 -2.04 13.27
CA ALA A 98 12.52 -2.38 13.60
C ALA A 98 12.80 -2.50 15.11
N ASP A 99 11.99 -1.84 15.94
CA ASP A 99 12.10 -1.85 17.41
C ASP A 99 11.19 -2.90 18.09
N ARG A 100 10.42 -3.70 17.33
CA ARG A 100 9.45 -4.66 17.88
C ARG A 100 10.01 -6.09 17.96
N ASN A 101 9.62 -6.84 19.00
CA ASN A 101 10.11 -8.19 19.36
C ASN A 101 10.18 -9.21 18.18
N GLY A 102 11.25 -10.03 18.12
CA GLY A 102 11.63 -10.85 16.96
C GLY A 102 10.62 -11.89 16.42
N GLY A 103 9.68 -12.40 17.22
CA GLY A 103 8.64 -13.32 16.74
C GLY A 103 7.57 -12.67 15.84
N PHE A 104 7.36 -11.36 16.01
CA PHE A 104 6.51 -10.54 15.14
C PHE A 104 7.20 -10.32 13.79
N THR A 105 8.51 -10.02 13.84
CA THR A 105 9.34 -9.70 12.68
C THR A 105 9.38 -10.85 11.67
N LYS A 106 9.54 -12.12 12.09
CA LYS A 106 9.60 -13.25 11.12
C LYS A 106 8.34 -13.43 10.28
N ARG A 107 7.15 -13.36 10.89
CA ARG A 107 5.87 -13.46 10.16
C ARG A 107 5.66 -12.25 9.25
N TYR A 108 6.08 -11.07 9.69
CA TYR A 108 5.96 -9.84 8.93
C TYR A 108 6.87 -9.82 7.69
N LEU A 109 8.08 -10.39 7.80
CA LEU A 109 8.98 -10.60 6.66
C LEU A 109 8.36 -11.55 5.63
N ALA A 110 7.73 -12.64 6.06
CA ALA A 110 7.06 -13.56 5.12
C ALA A 110 5.93 -12.87 4.35
N SER A 111 5.08 -12.07 5.01
CA SER A 111 4.08 -11.26 4.29
C SER A 111 4.71 -10.20 3.37
N THR A 112 5.90 -9.71 3.70
CA THR A 112 6.63 -8.78 2.84
C THR A 112 7.13 -9.47 1.58
N ASP A 113 7.60 -10.72 1.69
CA ASP A 113 8.04 -11.52 0.54
C ASP A 113 6.90 -11.74 -0.45
N GLU A 114 5.67 -11.93 0.05
CA GLU A 114 4.47 -12.03 -0.79
C GLU A 114 4.19 -10.72 -1.54
N VAL A 115 4.28 -9.57 -0.87
CA VAL A 115 4.14 -8.23 -1.48
C VAL A 115 5.18 -8.03 -2.59
N ILE A 116 6.46 -8.30 -2.29
CA ILE A 116 7.55 -8.19 -3.26
C ILE A 116 7.29 -9.08 -4.47
N THR A 117 6.89 -10.33 -4.23
CA THR A 117 6.66 -11.31 -5.30
C THR A 117 5.52 -10.87 -6.21
N LYS A 118 4.33 -10.63 -5.66
CA LYS A 118 3.14 -10.29 -6.46
C LYS A 118 3.28 -8.96 -7.20
N LEU A 119 3.92 -7.96 -6.60
CA LEU A 119 3.97 -6.62 -7.17
C LEU A 119 5.21 -6.36 -8.05
N SER A 120 6.20 -7.25 -8.05
CA SER A 120 7.48 -7.05 -8.76
C SER A 120 7.34 -6.75 -10.26
N VAL A 121 6.53 -7.55 -10.97
CA VAL A 121 6.32 -7.40 -12.42
C VAL A 121 5.69 -6.05 -12.72
N ARG A 122 4.64 -5.68 -11.98
CA ARG A 122 3.94 -4.41 -12.16
C ARG A 122 4.81 -3.22 -11.75
N ALA A 123 5.58 -3.34 -10.68
CA ALA A 123 6.54 -2.32 -10.27
C ALA A 123 7.56 -2.04 -11.39
N SER A 124 8.06 -3.07 -12.07
CA SER A 124 8.96 -2.85 -13.21
C SER A 124 8.26 -2.25 -14.43
N LEU A 125 7.03 -2.69 -14.73
CA LEU A 125 6.29 -2.18 -15.88
C LEU A 125 6.03 -0.67 -15.80
N TYR A 126 5.90 -0.13 -14.58
CA TYR A 126 5.51 1.27 -14.34
C TYR A 126 6.62 2.13 -13.69
N GLY A 127 7.86 1.65 -13.64
CA GLY A 127 9.00 2.48 -13.22
C GLY A 127 9.15 2.63 -11.70
N TYR A 128 8.64 1.69 -10.90
CA TYR A 128 8.69 1.70 -9.43
C TYR A 128 9.80 0.81 -8.85
N GLU A 129 10.78 0.38 -9.66
CA GLU A 129 11.85 -0.53 -9.26
C GLU A 129 12.71 0.02 -8.13
N THR A 130 12.89 1.34 -8.08
CA THR A 130 13.66 1.97 -7.01
C THR A 130 12.97 1.77 -5.66
N ALA A 131 11.64 1.96 -5.58
CA ALA A 131 10.89 1.71 -4.36
C ALA A 131 10.94 0.22 -3.98
N LEU A 132 10.73 -0.67 -4.95
CA LEU A 132 10.81 -2.12 -4.71
C LEU A 132 12.19 -2.55 -4.22
N GLY A 133 13.26 -2.00 -4.81
CA GLY A 133 14.64 -2.27 -4.43
C GLY A 133 14.93 -1.85 -2.99
N ILE A 134 14.45 -0.68 -2.56
CA ILE A 134 14.56 -0.23 -1.17
C ILE A 134 13.80 -1.17 -0.23
N LEU A 135 12.57 -1.57 -0.60
CA LEU A 135 11.80 -2.52 0.19
C LEU A 135 12.57 -3.84 0.40
N VAL A 136 13.15 -4.40 -0.67
CA VAL A 136 13.98 -5.62 -0.62
C VAL A 136 15.19 -5.43 0.30
N GLN A 137 15.87 -4.28 0.24
CA GLN A 137 17.02 -3.97 1.09
C GLN A 137 16.65 -3.87 2.58
N ILE A 138 15.55 -3.19 2.90
CA ILE A 138 15.05 -3.05 4.28
C ILE A 138 14.65 -4.42 4.83
N ARG A 139 13.89 -5.19 4.05
CA ARG A 139 13.49 -6.56 4.38
C ARG A 139 14.72 -7.42 4.71
N ASN A 140 15.75 -7.41 3.86
CA ASN A 140 16.96 -8.20 4.07
C ASN A 140 17.79 -7.74 5.27
N SER A 141 17.81 -6.43 5.54
CA SER A 141 18.46 -5.88 6.72
C SER A 141 17.77 -6.32 8.01
N ASN A 142 16.44 -6.34 8.04
CA ASN A 142 15.67 -6.85 9.18
C ASN A 142 15.82 -8.37 9.37
N LEU A 143 15.94 -9.16 8.29
CA LEU A 143 16.22 -10.59 8.41
C LEU A 143 17.56 -10.87 9.11
N LYS A 144 18.60 -10.06 8.85
CA LYS A 144 19.92 -10.22 9.50
C LYS A 144 19.91 -9.92 11.00
N LYS A 145 18.88 -9.23 11.50
CA LYS A 145 18.73 -8.87 12.92
C LYS A 145 17.92 -9.91 13.73
N LEU A 146 17.33 -10.90 13.06
CA LEU A 146 16.58 -12.02 13.67
C LEU A 146 17.51 -13.13 14.14
#